data_AF-A0AAV5QBJ5-F1
#
_entry.id   AF-A0AAV5QBJ5-F1
#
_cell.length_a   1.000
_cell.length_b   1.000
_cell.length_c   1.000
_cell.angle_alpha   90.00
_cell.angle_beta   90.00
_cell.angle_gamma   90.00
#
_symmetry.space_group_name_H-M   'P 1'
#
loop_
_entity.id
_entity.type
_entity.pdbx_description
1 polymer ?
#
loop_
_entity_poly.entity_id
_entity_poly.type
_entity_poly.pdbx_seq_one_letter_code
_entity_poly.pdbx_strand_id
1 'polypeptide(L)'
;MLRQFTRSLSTSVAPSASSAISTLKVTVNGAGSKSSPAGLAHVVASSAFLDTTTKSGLRLKREAELLGGEYSAEVTRDALILKATFLKESLPFFVNTLGATLSEAAFKPHQVAEIGLPYAQFVSKQAYSCPKFKALEELHAVSFRSGLGKPLYYDGSKSYTSEDVAAFAKKAFLSENVSIEATGVEESALAQFIADSPFSTLPTGNDVIASAPKSYTGAETRIRAAGKTAAAIGFPTTSASSASELVNTLSAIESIGATEANVLTYEGASLVYFAVSGCAKTVTAAITEAAKSVKANSAGFNYVVVGDVDEVPLKAEL
;
A
#
# COMPACT_ATOMS: atom_id res chain seq x y z
N MET A 1 -23.67 30.32 -3.30
CA MET A 1 -22.44 30.23 -2.49
C MET A 1 -22.12 28.77 -2.27
N LEU A 2 -21.20 28.21 -3.06
CA LEU A 2 -20.69 26.85 -2.82
C LEU A 2 -19.94 26.85 -1.48
N ARG A 3 -20.40 26.06 -0.52
CA ARG A 3 -19.63 25.75 0.69
C ARG A 3 -18.39 24.99 0.24
N GLN A 4 -17.23 25.65 0.21
CA GLN A 4 -15.95 24.96 0.20
C GLN A 4 -15.88 24.16 1.50
N PHE A 5 -16.02 22.84 1.42
CA PHE A 5 -15.62 21.96 2.50
C PHE A 5 -14.09 22.08 2.58
N THR A 6 -13.58 22.88 3.50
CA THR A 6 -12.17 22.80 3.89
C THR A 6 -11.95 21.38 4.41
N ARG A 7 -11.25 20.53 3.65
CA ARG A 7 -10.90 19.19 4.12
C ARG A 7 -9.86 19.36 5.23
N SER A 8 -10.29 19.22 6.49
CA SER A 8 -9.37 19.21 7.63
C SER A 8 -8.78 17.81 7.81
N LEU A 9 -7.64 17.72 8.49
CA LEU A 9 -7.08 16.47 8.98
C LEU A 9 -8.16 15.64 9.68
N SER A 10 -8.35 14.40 9.25
CA SER A 10 -9.40 13.52 9.80
C SER A 10 -8.82 12.61 10.89
N THR A 11 -9.45 12.58 12.06
CA THR A 11 -9.06 11.69 13.17
C THR A 11 -10.12 10.63 13.41
N SER A 12 -9.70 9.39 13.64
CA SER A 12 -10.58 8.29 14.03
C SER A 12 -9.93 7.49 15.16
N VAL A 13 -10.70 7.16 16.18
CA VAL A 13 -10.26 6.28 17.27
C VAL A 13 -11.05 4.98 17.19
N ALA A 14 -10.35 3.86 17.01
CA ALA A 14 -10.99 2.56 17.02
C ALA A 14 -11.31 2.15 18.47
N PRO A 15 -12.49 1.55 18.72
CA PRO A 15 -12.85 1.04 20.03
C PRO A 15 -11.89 -0.09 20.41
N SER A 16 -11.08 0.12 21.45
CA SER A 16 -10.14 -0.89 21.95
C SER A 16 -10.58 -1.41 23.32
N ALA A 17 -10.50 -2.72 23.51
CA ALA A 17 -10.44 -3.31 24.84
C ALA A 17 -9.25 -2.71 25.62
N SER A 18 -9.34 -2.64 26.95
CA SER A 18 -8.29 -2.11 27.82
C SER A 18 -6.95 -2.80 27.52
N SER A 19 -6.08 -2.13 26.76
CA SER A 19 -4.74 -2.58 26.37
C SER A 19 -3.74 -1.52 26.78
N ALA A 20 -2.59 -1.95 27.31
CA ALA A 20 -1.49 -1.05 27.67
C ALA A 20 -0.75 -0.51 26.42
N ILE A 21 -1.00 -1.10 25.25
CA ILE A 21 -0.36 -0.76 23.99
C ILE A 21 -1.32 0.09 23.15
N SER A 22 -0.79 1.21 22.67
CA SER A 22 -1.44 2.10 21.72
C SER A 22 -0.78 1.98 20.35
N THR A 23 -1.58 2.14 19.30
CA THR A 23 -1.06 2.26 17.92
C THR A 23 -1.61 3.52 17.30
N LEU A 24 -0.72 4.30 16.68
CA LEU A 24 -1.07 5.42 15.82
C LEU A 24 -0.72 5.05 14.39
N LYS A 25 -1.68 5.21 13.50
CA LYS A 25 -1.54 5.02 12.07
C LYS A 25 -1.91 6.31 11.38
N VAL A 26 -0.95 6.90 10.69
CA VAL A 26 -1.11 8.12 9.91
C VAL A 26 -1.09 7.74 8.45
N THR A 27 -2.21 7.91 7.77
CA THR A 27 -2.37 7.58 6.36
C THR A 27 -2.37 8.88 5.57
N VAL A 28 -1.41 9.02 4.66
CA VAL A 28 -1.37 10.13 3.70
C VAL A 28 -2.00 9.66 2.40
N ASN A 29 -3.25 10.03 2.18
CA ASN A 29 -4.01 9.72 0.97
C ASN A 29 -3.38 10.44 -0.23
N GLY A 30 -3.38 9.77 -1.39
CA GLY A 30 -2.77 10.32 -2.60
C GLY A 30 -1.23 10.29 -2.61
N ALA A 31 -0.58 9.74 -1.57
CA ALA A 31 0.87 9.57 -1.49
C ALA A 31 1.36 8.16 -1.92
N GLY A 32 0.47 7.33 -2.48
CA GLY A 32 0.79 5.97 -2.92
C GLY A 32 1.50 5.86 -4.27
N SER A 33 1.70 4.62 -4.73
CA SER A 33 2.36 4.34 -6.02
C SER A 33 1.56 4.80 -7.24
N LYS A 34 0.22 4.91 -7.14
CA LYS A 34 -0.67 5.41 -8.20
C LYS A 34 -0.35 6.86 -8.58
N SER A 35 -0.18 7.70 -7.56
CA SER A 35 -0.02 9.16 -7.68
C SER A 35 1.41 9.60 -7.96
N SER A 36 2.39 8.71 -7.77
CA SER A 36 3.82 9.00 -7.94
C SER A 36 4.38 8.36 -9.23
N PRO A 37 5.56 8.80 -9.70
CA PRO A 37 6.38 8.00 -10.61
C PRO A 37 6.70 6.63 -10.01
N ALA A 38 6.88 5.61 -10.87
CA ALA A 38 7.11 4.22 -10.47
C ALA A 38 8.20 4.10 -9.39
N GLY A 39 7.83 3.63 -8.20
CA GLY A 39 8.75 3.43 -7.07
C GLY A 39 9.09 4.67 -6.23
N LEU A 40 8.75 5.90 -6.64
CA LEU A 40 9.12 7.09 -5.86
C LEU A 40 8.44 7.13 -4.49
N ALA A 41 7.15 6.79 -4.41
CA ALA A 41 6.46 6.68 -3.12
C ALA A 41 7.15 5.67 -2.19
N HIS A 42 7.62 4.53 -2.72
CA HIS A 42 8.33 3.53 -1.92
C HIS A 42 9.66 4.05 -1.38
N VAL A 43 10.39 4.85 -2.17
CA VAL A 43 11.62 5.51 -1.73
C VAL A 43 11.33 6.53 -0.62
N VAL A 44 10.21 7.25 -0.70
CA VAL A 44 9.75 8.17 0.35
C VAL A 44 9.45 7.42 1.65
N ALA A 45 8.70 6.30 1.59
CA ALA A 45 8.50 5.42 2.74
C ALA A 45 9.81 4.90 3.34
N SER A 46 10.71 4.43 2.47
CA SER A 46 12.02 3.91 2.88
C SER A 46 12.92 4.96 3.51
N SER A 47 12.67 6.23 3.19
CA SER A 47 13.38 7.39 3.73
C SER A 47 12.62 8.06 4.89
N ALA A 48 11.45 7.53 5.28
CA ALA A 48 10.73 7.99 6.45
C ALA A 48 11.52 7.65 7.73
N PHE A 49 11.42 8.50 8.75
CA PHE A 49 12.15 8.34 10.01
C PHE A 49 13.69 8.29 9.87
N LEU A 50 14.24 8.81 8.77
CA LEU A 50 15.66 9.20 8.69
C LEU A 50 15.83 10.50 9.46
N ASP A 51 16.05 11.65 8.84
CA ASP A 51 16.21 12.89 9.61
C ASP A 51 14.97 13.77 9.54
N THR A 52 14.69 14.46 10.65
CA THR A 52 13.89 15.69 10.65
C THR A 52 14.82 16.89 10.77
N THR A 53 14.28 18.11 10.65
CA THR A 53 15.05 19.34 10.88
C THR A 53 15.65 19.39 12.30
N THR A 54 14.96 18.81 13.28
CA THR A 54 15.29 18.89 14.71
C THR A 54 15.99 17.65 15.26
N LYS A 55 15.74 16.46 14.70
CA LYS A 55 16.26 15.18 15.20
C LYS A 55 16.87 14.35 14.07
N SER A 56 18.00 13.72 14.34
CA SER A 56 18.56 12.72 13.43
C SER A 56 17.82 11.39 13.55
N GLY A 57 17.89 10.55 12.53
CA GLY A 57 17.26 9.23 12.53
C GLY A 57 17.79 8.30 13.60
N LEU A 58 19.08 8.43 13.92
CA LEU A 58 19.65 7.74 15.06
C LEU A 58 18.97 8.15 16.37
N ARG A 59 18.76 9.46 16.57
CA ARG A 59 18.08 9.97 17.77
C ARG A 59 16.62 9.52 17.81
N LEU A 60 15.89 9.62 16.70
CA LEU A 60 14.50 9.17 16.61
C LEU A 60 14.36 7.70 16.99
N LYS A 61 15.21 6.82 16.44
CA LYS A 61 15.18 5.39 16.75
C LYS A 61 15.52 5.11 18.21
N ARG A 62 16.57 5.74 18.76
CA ARG A 62 16.97 5.53 20.17
C ARG A 62 15.94 6.03 21.17
N GLU A 63 15.29 7.17 20.90
CA GLU A 63 14.22 7.67 21.76
C GLU A 63 12.99 6.75 21.71
N ALA A 64 12.64 6.18 20.55
CA ALA A 64 11.56 5.20 20.46
C ALA A 64 11.89 3.88 21.17
N GLU A 65 13.10 3.35 20.97
CA GLU A 65 13.58 2.16 21.69
C GLU A 65 13.56 2.35 23.21
N LEU A 66 13.98 3.53 23.69
CA LEU A 66 13.97 3.87 25.12
C LEU A 66 12.55 3.87 25.71
N LEU A 67 11.56 4.32 24.92
CA LEU A 67 10.15 4.35 25.30
C LEU A 67 9.41 3.04 24.98
N GLY A 68 10.13 2.01 24.50
CA GLY A 68 9.56 0.70 24.17
C GLY A 68 8.61 0.72 22.97
N GLY A 69 8.79 1.67 22.05
CA GLY A 69 7.98 1.78 20.83
C GLY A 69 8.78 1.56 19.54
N GLU A 70 8.05 1.39 18.46
CA GLU A 70 8.60 1.14 17.11
C GLU A 70 7.86 1.99 16.08
N TYR A 71 8.58 2.38 15.02
CA TYR A 71 8.02 3.02 13.83
C TYR A 71 8.06 2.08 12.63
N SER A 72 7.01 2.10 11.82
CA SER A 72 7.02 1.49 10.49
C SER A 72 6.46 2.44 9.44
N ALA A 73 6.93 2.30 8.21
CA ALA A 73 6.46 3.04 7.06
C ALA A 73 6.19 2.08 5.91
N GLU A 74 4.99 2.15 5.35
CA GLU A 74 4.52 1.25 4.30
C GLU A 74 3.86 2.04 3.18
N VAL A 75 3.96 1.55 1.95
CA VAL A 75 3.30 2.14 0.78
C VAL A 75 2.22 1.21 0.30
N THR A 76 1.05 1.79 0.07
CA THR A 76 -0.03 1.18 -0.70
C THR A 76 -0.15 1.88 -2.05
N ARG A 77 -1.04 1.39 -2.91
CA ARG A 77 -1.26 2.03 -4.22
C ARG A 77 -1.86 3.43 -4.09
N ASP A 78 -2.72 3.67 -3.10
CA ASP A 78 -3.37 4.97 -2.92
C ASP A 78 -2.69 5.85 -1.86
N ALA A 79 -2.15 5.26 -0.80
CA ALA A 79 -1.64 6.00 0.35
C ALA A 79 -0.26 5.55 0.84
N LEU A 80 0.42 6.47 1.52
CA LEU A 80 1.59 6.21 2.36
C LEU A 80 1.11 6.05 3.81
N ILE A 81 1.49 4.97 4.48
CA ILE A 81 1.07 4.69 5.85
C ILE A 81 2.30 4.79 6.75
N LEU A 82 2.27 5.70 7.72
CA LEU A 82 3.23 5.79 8.81
C LEU A 82 2.58 5.25 10.07
N LYS A 83 3.20 4.29 10.73
CA LYS A 83 2.67 3.66 11.93
C LYS A 83 3.67 3.78 13.08
N ALA A 84 3.15 3.99 14.27
CA ALA A 84 3.89 3.89 15.52
C ALA A 84 3.12 3.00 16.50
N THR A 85 3.80 2.05 17.12
CA THR A 85 3.25 1.20 18.19
C THR A 85 4.06 1.43 19.45
N PHE A 86 3.40 1.73 20.57
CA PHE A 86 4.04 2.21 21.80
C PHE A 86 3.15 2.02 23.04
N LEU A 87 3.70 2.24 24.23
CA LEU A 87 2.96 2.21 25.49
C LEU A 87 2.10 3.47 25.64
N LYS A 88 0.85 3.33 26.13
CA LYS A 88 -0.15 4.41 26.21
C LYS A 88 0.36 5.74 26.80
N GLU A 89 1.27 5.68 27.78
CA GLU A 89 1.86 6.84 28.45
C GLU A 89 2.72 7.72 27.52
N SER A 90 3.32 7.12 26.48
CA SER A 90 4.22 7.81 25.55
C SER A 90 3.51 8.48 24.39
N LEU A 91 2.17 8.56 24.41
CA LEU A 91 1.35 9.17 23.35
C LEU A 91 1.86 10.54 22.86
N PRO A 92 2.18 11.52 23.72
CA PRO A 92 2.58 12.85 23.26
C PRO A 92 3.85 12.81 22.42
N PHE A 93 4.79 11.93 22.78
CA PHE A 93 6.06 11.77 22.08
C PHE A 93 5.87 11.21 20.66
N PHE A 94 5.03 10.17 20.52
CA PHE A 94 4.80 9.52 19.24
C PHE A 94 3.94 10.37 18.29
N VAL A 95 2.94 11.11 18.82
CA VAL A 95 2.18 12.09 18.03
C VAL A 95 3.11 13.17 17.48
N ASN A 96 3.95 13.76 18.32
CA ASN A 96 4.90 14.80 17.91
C ASN A 96 5.88 14.28 16.85
N THR A 97 6.44 13.08 17.06
CA THR A 97 7.41 12.49 16.14
C THR A 97 6.80 12.16 14.77
N LEU A 98 5.57 11.64 14.73
CA LEU A 98 4.86 11.40 13.46
C LEU A 98 4.54 12.72 12.75
N GLY A 99 4.11 13.74 13.49
CA GLY A 99 3.88 15.08 12.94
C GLY A 99 5.15 15.69 12.36
N ALA A 100 6.27 15.60 13.07
CA ALA A 100 7.57 16.09 12.61
C ALA A 100 8.08 15.32 11.38
N THR A 101 7.79 14.02 11.28
CA THR A 101 8.16 13.21 10.12
C THR A 101 7.41 13.63 8.84
N LEU A 102 6.23 14.26 8.95
CA LEU A 102 5.48 14.76 7.80
C LEU A 102 5.76 16.24 7.50
N SER A 103 5.85 17.07 8.53
CA SER A 103 6.04 18.53 8.39
C SER A 103 7.50 18.93 8.17
N GLU A 104 8.44 18.23 8.81
CA GLU A 104 9.84 18.64 8.96
C GLU A 104 10.83 17.57 8.44
N ALA A 105 10.40 16.69 7.54
CA ALA A 105 11.28 15.68 6.94
C ALA A 105 12.48 16.31 6.21
N ALA A 106 13.69 15.86 6.54
CA ALA A 106 14.93 16.31 5.96
C ALA A 106 15.56 15.20 5.09
N PHE A 107 15.35 15.27 3.77
CA PHE A 107 15.92 14.32 2.82
C PHE A 107 17.33 14.72 2.40
N LYS A 108 18.35 14.26 3.13
CA LYS A 108 19.75 14.55 2.80
C LYS A 108 20.25 13.67 1.63
N PRO A 109 21.06 14.20 0.69
CA PRO A 109 21.51 13.45 -0.48
C PRO A 109 22.20 12.12 -0.15
N HIS A 110 23.13 12.14 0.82
CA HIS A 110 23.84 10.93 1.25
C HIS A 110 22.92 9.90 1.90
N GLN A 111 21.93 10.33 2.69
CA GLN A 111 20.99 9.41 3.36
C GLN A 111 20.07 8.72 2.36
N VAL A 112 19.53 9.46 1.40
CA VAL A 112 18.68 8.88 0.36
C VAL A 112 19.49 7.92 -0.52
N ALA A 113 20.73 8.28 -0.88
CA ALA A 113 21.59 7.46 -1.73
C ALA A 113 22.10 6.18 -1.03
N GLU A 114 22.51 6.28 0.25
CA GLU A 114 23.16 5.18 0.97
C GLU A 114 22.17 4.30 1.75
N ILE A 115 21.04 4.86 2.21
CA ILE A 115 20.09 4.15 3.06
C ILE A 115 18.76 3.95 2.34
N GLY A 116 18.13 5.03 1.88
CA GLY A 116 16.77 5.00 1.33
C GLY A 116 16.64 4.14 0.07
N LEU A 117 17.45 4.41 -0.96
CA LEU A 117 17.41 3.68 -2.23
C LEU A 117 17.82 2.21 -2.08
N PRO A 118 18.93 1.86 -1.39
CA PRO A 118 19.32 0.46 -1.22
C PRO A 118 18.30 -0.35 -0.40
N TYR A 119 17.72 0.25 0.65
CA TYR A 119 16.68 -0.39 1.44
C TYR A 119 15.42 -0.65 0.60
N ALA A 120 14.96 0.35 -0.17
CA ALA A 120 13.82 0.20 -1.06
C ALA A 120 14.04 -0.92 -2.10
N GLN A 121 15.26 -1.02 -2.66
CA GLN A 121 15.61 -2.11 -3.59
C GLN A 121 15.67 -3.47 -2.91
N PHE A 122 16.16 -3.54 -1.67
CA PHE A 122 16.18 -4.78 -0.90
C PHE A 122 14.78 -5.30 -0.63
N VAL A 123 13.88 -4.44 -0.12
CA VAL A 123 12.46 -4.77 0.12
C VAL A 123 11.77 -5.22 -1.17
N SER A 124 12.03 -4.51 -2.27
CA SER A 124 11.51 -4.88 -3.60
C SER A 124 11.98 -6.28 -4.01
N LYS A 125 13.29 -6.57 -3.96
CA LYS A 125 13.85 -7.90 -4.27
C LYS A 125 13.26 -8.99 -3.39
N GLN A 126 13.07 -8.72 -2.10
CA GLN A 126 12.46 -9.66 -1.17
C GLN A 126 11.01 -9.95 -1.54
N ALA A 127 10.21 -8.92 -1.86
CA ALA A 127 8.83 -9.10 -2.28
C ALA A 127 8.71 -9.88 -3.60
N TYR A 128 9.53 -9.52 -4.60
CA TYR A 128 9.55 -10.21 -5.91
C TYR A 128 10.12 -11.63 -5.86
N SER A 129 10.77 -12.05 -4.77
CA SER A 129 11.15 -13.45 -4.56
C SER A 129 9.92 -14.37 -4.40
N CYS A 130 8.78 -13.81 -3.98
CA CYS A 130 7.52 -14.52 -3.90
C CYS A 130 6.82 -14.53 -5.29
N PRO A 131 6.64 -15.69 -5.93
CA PRO A 131 6.00 -15.77 -7.25
C PRO A 131 4.54 -15.29 -7.23
N LYS A 132 3.87 -15.45 -6.07
CA LYS A 132 2.50 -14.95 -5.85
C LYS A 132 2.44 -13.43 -5.89
N PHE A 133 3.37 -12.75 -5.21
CA PHE A 133 3.46 -11.30 -5.24
C PHE A 133 3.76 -10.81 -6.67
N LYS A 134 4.68 -11.47 -7.37
CA LYS A 134 4.97 -11.15 -8.78
C LYS A 134 3.74 -11.32 -9.68
N ALA A 135 2.98 -12.40 -9.52
CA ALA A 135 1.74 -12.61 -10.29
C ALA A 135 0.69 -11.52 -10.00
N LEU A 136 0.58 -11.10 -8.74
CA LEU A 136 -0.34 -10.04 -8.33
C LEU A 136 0.09 -8.67 -8.89
N GLU A 137 1.37 -8.30 -8.84
CA GLU A 137 1.85 -7.03 -9.41
C GLU A 137 1.59 -6.96 -10.92
N GLU A 138 1.85 -8.05 -11.64
CA GLU A 138 1.58 -8.16 -13.07
C GLU A 138 0.07 -8.13 -13.37
N LEU A 139 -0.75 -8.74 -12.51
CA LEU A 139 -2.20 -8.65 -12.62
C LEU A 139 -2.69 -7.20 -12.51
N HIS A 140 -2.07 -6.38 -11.65
CA HIS A 140 -2.36 -4.94 -11.58
C HIS A 140 -1.92 -4.20 -12.83
N ALA A 141 -0.72 -4.46 -13.34
CA ALA A 141 -0.19 -3.84 -14.55
C ALA A 141 -1.09 -4.10 -15.77
N VAL A 142 -1.59 -5.33 -15.89
CA VAL A 142 -2.48 -5.76 -16.95
C VAL A 142 -3.90 -5.20 -16.79
N SER A 143 -4.43 -5.18 -15.56
CA SER A 143 -5.77 -4.69 -15.26
C SER A 143 -5.88 -3.17 -15.35
N PHE A 144 -4.80 -2.45 -15.03
CA PHE A 144 -4.73 -1.00 -14.99
C PHE A 144 -3.47 -0.51 -15.69
N ARG A 145 -3.56 -0.09 -16.95
CA ARG A 145 -2.37 0.32 -17.74
C ARG A 145 -1.66 1.59 -17.22
N SER A 146 -2.33 2.36 -16.35
CA SER A 146 -1.78 3.56 -15.72
C SER A 146 -2.34 3.70 -14.30
N GLY A 147 -1.69 4.53 -13.47
CA GLY A 147 -2.09 4.71 -12.08
C GLY A 147 -1.87 3.43 -11.27
N LEU A 148 -2.94 2.66 -11.04
CA LEU A 148 -2.94 1.47 -10.18
C LEU A 148 -2.05 0.31 -10.67
N GLY A 149 -1.72 0.24 -11.96
CA GLY A 149 -0.79 -0.76 -12.48
C GLY A 149 0.66 -0.31 -12.54
N LYS A 150 1.00 0.85 -11.97
CA LYS A 150 2.39 1.15 -11.63
C LYS A 150 2.88 0.16 -10.56
N PRO A 151 4.17 -0.21 -10.56
CA PRO A 151 4.71 -1.12 -9.57
C PRO A 151 4.60 -0.50 -8.17
N LEU A 152 4.28 -1.33 -7.18
CA LEU A 152 4.17 -0.90 -5.79
C LEU A 152 5.54 -0.48 -5.21
N TYR A 153 6.57 -1.30 -5.49
CA TYR A 153 7.91 -1.11 -4.97
C TYR A 153 8.89 -0.62 -6.03
N TYR A 154 9.91 0.10 -5.56
CA TYR A 154 11.04 0.56 -6.35
C TYR A 154 11.93 -0.60 -6.81
N ASP A 155 12.01 -0.80 -8.12
CA ASP A 155 12.79 -1.86 -8.77
C ASP A 155 14.19 -1.43 -9.22
N GLY A 156 14.54 -0.14 -9.07
CA GLY A 156 15.80 0.41 -9.55
C GLY A 156 15.81 0.80 -11.03
N SER A 157 14.66 0.72 -11.73
CA SER A 157 14.56 1.07 -13.16
C SER A 157 14.78 2.56 -13.43
N LYS A 158 14.46 3.43 -12.45
CA LYS A 158 14.62 4.88 -12.53
C LYS A 158 15.57 5.35 -11.44
N SER A 159 16.43 6.32 -11.74
CA SER A 159 17.20 6.98 -10.69
C SER A 159 16.37 8.11 -10.07
N TYR A 160 16.43 8.23 -8.74
CA TYR A 160 15.78 9.30 -7.99
C TYR A 160 16.81 10.03 -7.13
N THR A 161 16.71 11.35 -7.11
CA THR A 161 17.53 12.21 -6.26
C THR A 161 16.81 12.55 -4.96
N SER A 162 17.53 13.10 -3.98
CA SER A 162 16.90 13.63 -2.76
C SER A 162 15.91 14.77 -3.05
N GLU A 163 16.14 15.54 -4.12
CA GLU A 163 15.25 16.62 -4.55
C GLU A 163 13.91 16.08 -5.06
N ASP A 164 13.94 14.98 -5.82
CA ASP A 164 12.71 14.31 -6.29
C ASP A 164 11.85 13.80 -5.12
N VAL A 165 12.52 13.18 -4.13
CA VAL A 165 11.88 12.68 -2.90
C VAL A 165 11.27 13.84 -2.11
N ALA A 166 12.03 14.92 -1.91
CA ALA A 166 11.56 16.10 -1.19
C ALA A 166 10.42 16.81 -1.92
N ALA A 167 10.48 16.93 -3.25
CA ALA A 167 9.44 17.54 -4.07
C ALA A 167 8.14 16.74 -4.00
N PHE A 168 8.22 15.41 -4.05
CA PHE A 168 7.05 14.55 -3.90
C PHE A 168 6.46 14.63 -2.50
N ALA A 169 7.29 14.57 -1.45
CA ALA A 169 6.85 14.71 -0.07
C ALA A 169 6.11 16.04 0.16
N LYS A 170 6.68 17.17 -0.30
CA LYS A 170 6.03 18.50 -0.20
C LYS A 170 4.68 18.57 -0.91
N LYS A 171 4.54 17.87 -2.04
CA LYS A 171 3.27 17.83 -2.79
C LYS A 171 2.22 16.94 -2.13
N ALA A 172 2.65 15.83 -1.52
CA ALA A 172 1.75 14.82 -0.98
C ALA A 172 1.34 15.09 0.48
N PHE A 173 2.25 15.62 1.30
CA PHE A 173 2.08 15.84 2.75
C PHE A 173 1.30 17.12 3.04
N LEU A 174 0.04 17.12 2.61
CA LEU A 174 -0.92 18.18 2.86
C LEU A 174 -1.86 17.79 4.00
N SER A 175 -2.31 18.74 4.80
CA SER A 175 -3.22 18.48 5.94
C SER A 175 -4.52 17.79 5.51
N GLU A 176 -5.04 18.13 4.33
CA GLU A 176 -6.27 17.57 3.76
C GLU A 176 -6.16 16.09 3.36
N ASN A 177 -4.93 15.63 3.11
CA ASN A 177 -4.64 14.26 2.69
C ASN A 177 -4.36 13.35 3.88
N VAL A 178 -4.14 13.90 5.07
CA VAL A 178 -3.74 13.15 6.25
C VAL A 178 -4.96 12.68 7.03
N SER A 179 -5.04 11.37 7.25
CA SER A 179 -5.93 10.76 8.21
C SER A 179 -5.15 10.07 9.32
N ILE A 180 -5.58 10.27 10.57
CA ILE A 180 -4.97 9.66 11.76
C ILE A 180 -5.96 8.69 12.37
N GLU A 181 -5.58 7.42 12.42
CA GLU A 181 -6.29 6.33 13.07
C GLU A 181 -5.52 5.94 14.34
N ALA A 182 -6.17 6.00 15.49
CA ALA A 182 -5.58 5.60 16.76
C ALA A 182 -6.32 4.40 17.36
N THR A 183 -5.58 3.49 18.00
CA THR A 183 -6.13 2.40 18.80
C THR A 183 -5.49 2.42 20.19
N GLY A 184 -6.28 2.16 21.24
CA GLY A 184 -5.76 2.18 22.62
C GLY A 184 -5.53 3.58 23.20
N VAL A 185 -6.18 4.61 22.65
CA VAL A 185 -5.98 6.02 23.03
C VAL A 185 -7.32 6.69 23.34
N GLU A 186 -7.32 7.67 24.26
CA GLU A 186 -8.48 8.53 24.51
C GLU A 186 -8.60 9.61 23.42
N GLU A 187 -9.78 9.73 22.82
CA GLU A 187 -10.05 10.67 21.71
C GLU A 187 -9.79 12.13 22.09
N SER A 188 -10.14 12.55 23.31
CA SER A 188 -9.93 13.91 23.81
C SER A 188 -8.44 14.26 23.89
N ALA A 189 -7.63 13.36 24.45
CA ALA A 189 -6.19 13.52 24.59
C ALA A 189 -5.50 13.51 23.23
N LEU A 190 -5.94 12.63 22.32
CA LEU A 190 -5.41 12.60 20.95
C LEU A 190 -5.64 13.92 20.22
N ALA A 191 -6.85 14.47 20.28
CA ALA A 191 -7.18 15.74 19.61
C ALA A 191 -6.32 16.89 20.16
N GLN A 192 -6.11 16.95 21.48
CA GLN A 192 -5.23 17.94 22.11
C GLN A 192 -3.78 17.79 21.63
N PHE A 193 -3.21 16.59 21.70
CA PHE A 193 -1.83 16.38 21.27
C PHE A 193 -1.63 16.61 19.78
N ILE A 194 -2.62 16.31 18.93
CA ILE A 194 -2.53 16.64 17.49
C ILE A 194 -2.50 18.16 17.30
N ALA A 195 -3.36 18.91 17.99
CA ALA A 195 -3.41 20.37 17.89
C ALA A 195 -2.08 21.02 18.33
N ASP A 196 -1.44 20.49 19.37
CA ASP A 196 -0.17 21.01 19.91
C ASP A 196 1.08 20.48 19.18
N SER A 197 0.91 19.61 18.18
CA SER A 197 2.02 18.97 17.45
C SER A 197 2.28 19.62 16.09
N PRO A 198 3.37 19.23 15.40
CA PRO A 198 3.66 19.68 14.04
C PRO A 198 2.62 19.26 12.99
N PHE A 199 1.59 18.47 13.34
CA PHE A 199 0.43 18.28 12.46
C PHE A 199 -0.32 19.58 12.17
N SER A 200 -0.31 20.53 13.11
CA SER A 200 -0.96 21.85 12.95
C SER A 200 -0.28 22.75 11.93
N THR A 201 1.01 22.53 11.64
CA THR A 201 1.81 23.34 10.72
C THR A 201 1.85 22.77 9.30
N LEU A 202 1.14 21.67 9.04
CA LEU A 202 1.07 21.06 7.71
C LEU A 202 0.49 22.05 6.69
N PRO A 203 1.09 22.14 5.50
CA PRO A 203 0.58 23.01 4.45
C PRO A 203 -0.83 22.58 4.04
N THR A 204 -1.69 23.56 3.83
CA THR A 204 -2.98 23.39 3.16
C THR A 204 -2.79 23.57 1.66
N GLY A 205 -3.49 22.77 0.87
CA GLY A 205 -3.42 22.86 -0.57
C GLY A 205 -4.59 22.12 -1.17
N ASN A 206 -5.12 22.67 -2.27
CA ASN A 206 -6.13 21.97 -3.04
C ASN A 206 -5.45 20.99 -3.99
N ASP A 207 -6.10 19.82 -4.08
CA ASP A 207 -6.19 18.90 -5.23
C ASP A 207 -5.31 17.63 -5.23
N VAL A 208 -5.99 16.49 -5.22
CA VAL A 208 -6.17 15.65 -6.43
C VAL A 208 -7.59 15.08 -6.44
N ILE A 209 -8.48 15.58 -7.31
CA ILE A 209 -9.63 14.80 -7.79
C ILE A 209 -9.06 13.54 -8.47
N ALA A 210 -9.13 12.40 -7.79
CA ALA A 210 -8.73 11.12 -8.36
C ALA A 210 -9.64 10.84 -9.57
N SER A 211 -9.10 10.98 -10.78
CA SER A 211 -9.78 10.48 -11.98
C SER A 211 -9.94 8.97 -11.84
N ALA A 212 -11.18 8.48 -12.03
CA ALA A 212 -11.49 7.06 -11.92
C ALA A 212 -10.51 6.24 -12.80
N PRO A 213 -9.81 5.25 -12.23
CA PRO A 213 -8.87 4.44 -12.98
C PRO A 213 -9.59 3.71 -14.12
N LYS A 214 -9.03 3.73 -15.32
CA LYS A 214 -9.54 2.90 -16.42
C LYS A 214 -9.13 1.45 -16.19
N SER A 215 -10.11 0.57 -16.07
CA SER A 215 -9.91 -0.87 -16.00
C SER A 215 -9.93 -1.51 -17.38
N TYR A 216 -9.17 -2.57 -17.53
CA TYR A 216 -9.12 -3.40 -18.73
C TYR A 216 -9.35 -4.85 -18.34
N THR A 217 -10.14 -5.56 -19.14
CA THR A 217 -10.38 -7.00 -18.99
C THR A 217 -9.90 -7.72 -20.26
N GLY A 218 -9.80 -9.05 -20.21
CA GLY A 218 -9.52 -9.82 -21.41
C GLY A 218 -8.04 -10.12 -21.65
N ALA A 219 -7.13 -9.61 -20.83
CA ALA A 219 -5.70 -9.84 -21.03
C ALA A 219 -5.19 -11.13 -20.34
N GLU A 220 -4.07 -11.63 -20.86
CA GLU A 220 -3.32 -12.78 -20.37
C GLU A 220 -1.84 -12.43 -20.35
N THR A 221 -1.11 -12.82 -19.31
CA THR A 221 0.35 -12.64 -19.23
C THR A 221 0.99 -13.86 -18.61
N ARG A 222 2.10 -14.31 -19.20
CA ARG A 222 2.79 -15.52 -18.78
C ARG A 222 4.28 -15.23 -18.67
N ILE A 223 4.84 -15.43 -17.47
CA ILE A 223 6.21 -15.10 -17.15
C ILE A 223 6.92 -16.35 -16.67
N ARG A 224 7.90 -16.80 -17.45
CA ARG A 224 8.75 -17.93 -17.04
C ARG A 224 9.61 -17.52 -15.85
N ALA A 225 9.57 -18.32 -14.79
CA ALA A 225 10.38 -18.11 -13.59
C ALA A 225 10.78 -19.46 -12.98
N ALA A 226 11.95 -19.51 -12.37
CA ALA A 226 12.39 -20.70 -11.63
C ALA A 226 11.69 -20.78 -10.26
N GLY A 227 11.43 -22.00 -9.78
CA GLY A 227 10.84 -22.25 -8.47
C GLY A 227 9.37 -22.65 -8.54
N LYS A 228 8.57 -22.21 -7.55
CA LYS A 228 7.14 -22.53 -7.49
C LYS A 228 6.37 -21.77 -8.56
N THR A 229 5.37 -22.42 -9.14
CA THR A 229 4.44 -21.76 -10.06
C THR A 229 3.36 -21.06 -9.26
N ALA A 230 3.07 -19.81 -9.61
CA ALA A 230 1.95 -19.05 -9.10
C ALA A 230 1.10 -18.53 -10.26
N ALA A 231 -0.20 -18.47 -10.07
CA ALA A 231 -1.07 -17.86 -11.04
C ALA A 231 -2.25 -17.17 -10.37
N ALA A 232 -2.71 -16.12 -11.02
CA ALA A 232 -3.69 -15.19 -10.49
C ALA A 232 -4.75 -14.86 -11.54
N ILE A 233 -6.01 -14.87 -11.11
CA ILE A 233 -7.16 -14.39 -11.88
C ILE A 233 -7.64 -13.11 -11.22
N GLY A 234 -7.93 -12.07 -12.02
CA GLY A 234 -8.37 -10.77 -11.51
C GLY A 234 -9.58 -10.20 -12.23
N PHE A 235 -10.40 -9.49 -11.45
CA PHE A 235 -11.61 -8.78 -11.88
C PHE A 235 -11.52 -7.33 -11.43
N PRO A 236 -11.20 -6.41 -12.35
CA PRO A 236 -11.26 -5.01 -12.03
C PRO A 236 -12.72 -4.56 -12.04
N THR A 237 -13.22 -4.05 -10.92
CA THR A 237 -14.57 -3.50 -10.77
C THR A 237 -14.49 -2.01 -10.40
N THR A 238 -15.54 -1.25 -10.69
CA THR A 238 -15.66 0.16 -10.29
C THR A 238 -16.52 0.33 -9.04
N SER A 239 -17.30 -0.69 -8.65
CA SER A 239 -18.17 -0.70 -7.48
C SER A 239 -17.68 -1.69 -6.42
N ALA A 240 -17.71 -1.25 -5.15
CA ALA A 240 -17.36 -2.09 -4.01
C ALA A 240 -18.38 -3.21 -3.74
N SER A 241 -19.67 -2.99 -4.04
CA SER A 241 -20.73 -4.00 -3.86
C SER A 241 -20.58 -5.20 -4.79
N SER A 242 -20.24 -4.96 -6.06
CA SER A 242 -19.99 -6.04 -7.03
C SER A 242 -18.71 -6.81 -6.69
N ALA A 243 -17.77 -6.19 -5.97
CA ALA A 243 -16.56 -6.86 -5.50
C ALA A 243 -16.87 -7.88 -4.38
N SER A 244 -17.74 -7.53 -3.43
CA SER A 244 -18.11 -8.43 -2.32
C SER A 244 -18.88 -9.68 -2.76
N GLU A 245 -19.73 -9.57 -3.79
CA GLU A 245 -20.46 -10.73 -4.33
C GLU A 245 -19.50 -11.73 -5.00
N LEU A 246 -18.52 -11.24 -5.75
CA LEU A 246 -17.50 -12.07 -6.38
C LEU A 246 -16.60 -12.77 -5.35
N VAL A 247 -16.28 -12.12 -4.24
CA VAL A 247 -15.48 -12.73 -3.16
C VAL A 247 -16.20 -13.91 -2.54
N ASN A 248 -17.50 -13.76 -2.25
CA ASN A 248 -18.29 -14.84 -1.68
C ASN A 248 -18.36 -16.06 -2.61
N THR A 249 -18.30 -15.85 -3.92
CA THR A 249 -18.22 -16.95 -4.89
C THR A 249 -16.84 -17.61 -4.96
N LEU A 250 -15.78 -16.86 -4.67
CA LEU A 250 -14.39 -17.33 -4.72
C LEU A 250 -13.92 -17.94 -3.39
N SER A 251 -14.43 -17.49 -2.24
CA SER A 251 -14.10 -18.03 -0.92
C SER A 251 -14.58 -19.47 -0.74
N ALA A 252 -15.59 -19.91 -1.50
CA ALA A 252 -15.99 -21.31 -1.57
C ALA A 252 -14.87 -22.24 -2.12
N ILE A 253 -13.86 -21.68 -2.81
CA ILE A 253 -12.77 -22.41 -3.49
C ILE A 253 -11.48 -22.43 -2.63
N GLU A 254 -11.50 -21.81 -1.44
CA GLU A 254 -10.34 -21.75 -0.53
C GLU A 254 -9.87 -23.11 0.00
N SER A 255 -10.65 -24.19 -0.20
CA SER A 255 -10.30 -25.54 0.25
C SER A 255 -9.18 -26.22 -0.56
N ILE A 256 -8.70 -25.61 -1.65
CA ILE A 256 -7.73 -26.22 -2.57
C ILE A 256 -6.35 -25.53 -2.46
N GLY A 257 -5.51 -25.98 -1.53
CA GLY A 257 -4.09 -25.56 -1.44
C GLY A 257 -3.84 -24.17 -0.84
N ALA A 258 -2.73 -23.52 -1.21
CA ALA A 258 -2.33 -22.18 -0.71
C ALA A 258 -2.98 -21.04 -1.53
N THR A 259 -4.31 -21.03 -1.53
CA THR A 259 -5.17 -20.06 -2.23
C THR A 259 -5.37 -18.81 -1.39
N GLU A 260 -5.38 -17.63 -2.02
CA GLU A 260 -5.91 -16.40 -1.42
C GLU A 260 -6.92 -15.79 -2.39
N ALA A 261 -8.13 -15.54 -1.90
CA ALA A 261 -9.14 -14.72 -2.55
C ALA A 261 -9.29 -13.43 -1.74
N ASN A 262 -9.13 -12.26 -2.35
CA ASN A 262 -9.31 -10.99 -1.63
C ASN A 262 -9.76 -9.86 -2.55
N VAL A 263 -10.34 -8.82 -1.96
CA VAL A 263 -10.63 -7.54 -2.63
C VAL A 263 -9.57 -6.54 -2.24
N LEU A 264 -8.94 -5.96 -3.24
CA LEU A 264 -8.16 -4.75 -3.08
C LEU A 264 -9.04 -3.57 -3.45
N THR A 265 -9.44 -2.80 -2.45
CA THR A 265 -10.23 -1.59 -2.64
C THR A 265 -9.32 -0.38 -2.81
N TYR A 266 -9.65 0.46 -3.79
CA TYR A 266 -8.92 1.69 -4.10
C TYR A 266 -9.87 2.88 -4.22
N GLU A 267 -9.31 4.08 -4.27
CA GLU A 267 -10.07 5.29 -4.59
C GLU A 267 -10.55 5.24 -6.05
N GLY A 268 -11.82 4.87 -6.22
CA GLY A 268 -12.54 4.84 -7.50
C GLY A 268 -12.43 3.54 -8.31
N ALA A 269 -11.81 2.49 -7.77
CA ALA A 269 -11.76 1.15 -8.37
C ALA A 269 -11.52 0.07 -7.32
N SER A 270 -11.81 -1.17 -7.65
CA SER A 270 -11.44 -2.34 -6.85
C SER A 270 -10.88 -3.43 -7.77
N LEU A 271 -10.01 -4.28 -7.23
CA LEU A 271 -9.54 -5.48 -7.90
C LEU A 271 -9.85 -6.68 -7.01
N VAL A 272 -10.78 -7.52 -7.44
CA VAL A 272 -10.97 -8.85 -6.85
C VAL A 272 -9.96 -9.77 -7.48
N TYR A 273 -9.17 -10.47 -6.69
CA TYR A 273 -8.22 -11.44 -7.22
C TYR A 273 -8.30 -12.77 -6.50
N PHE A 274 -7.98 -13.82 -7.23
CA PHE A 274 -7.75 -15.17 -6.73
C PHE A 274 -6.35 -15.58 -7.14
N ALA A 275 -5.48 -15.91 -6.19
CA ALA A 275 -4.10 -16.30 -6.46
C ALA A 275 -3.72 -17.62 -5.78
N VAL A 276 -3.09 -18.51 -6.55
CA VAL A 276 -2.62 -19.83 -6.09
C VAL A 276 -1.13 -19.92 -6.32
N SER A 277 -0.40 -20.54 -5.39
CA SER A 277 1.03 -20.82 -5.54
C SER A 277 1.34 -22.24 -5.09
N GLY A 278 2.09 -23.00 -5.89
CA GLY A 278 2.42 -24.40 -5.59
C GLY A 278 3.15 -25.12 -6.72
N CYS A 279 2.90 -26.43 -6.82
CA CYS A 279 3.29 -27.24 -7.97
C CYS A 279 2.35 -26.93 -9.15
N ALA A 280 2.85 -26.95 -10.37
CA ALA A 280 2.07 -26.61 -11.56
C ALA A 280 0.78 -27.45 -11.71
N LYS A 281 0.78 -28.73 -11.33
CA LYS A 281 -0.43 -29.58 -11.30
C LYS A 281 -1.50 -29.06 -10.34
N THR A 282 -1.12 -28.68 -9.12
CA THR A 282 -2.05 -28.13 -8.12
C THR A 282 -2.60 -26.77 -8.53
N VAL A 283 -1.74 -25.94 -9.15
CA VAL A 283 -2.10 -24.62 -9.66
C VAL A 283 -3.11 -24.74 -10.80
N THR A 284 -2.87 -25.65 -11.74
CA THR A 284 -3.78 -25.93 -12.86
C THR A 284 -5.16 -26.38 -12.41
N ALA A 285 -5.24 -27.31 -11.45
CA ALA A 285 -6.53 -27.79 -10.93
C ALA A 285 -7.34 -26.65 -10.29
N ALA A 286 -6.72 -25.87 -9.39
CA ALA A 286 -7.38 -24.79 -8.67
C ALA A 286 -7.84 -23.65 -9.61
N ILE A 287 -7.03 -23.31 -10.60
CA ILE A 287 -7.36 -22.23 -11.55
C ILE A 287 -8.47 -22.65 -12.51
N THR A 288 -8.46 -23.91 -12.95
CA THR A 288 -9.53 -24.43 -13.83
C THR A 288 -10.89 -24.39 -13.11
N GLU A 289 -10.91 -24.71 -11.82
CA GLU A 289 -12.12 -24.61 -11.00
C GLU A 289 -12.54 -23.16 -10.76
N ALA A 290 -11.59 -22.29 -10.40
CA ALA A 290 -11.86 -20.86 -10.23
C ALA A 290 -12.40 -20.21 -11.51
N ALA A 291 -11.81 -20.52 -12.67
CA ALA A 291 -12.26 -20.00 -13.97
C ALA A 291 -13.68 -20.48 -14.33
N LYS A 292 -14.04 -21.73 -14.01
CA LYS A 292 -15.40 -22.25 -14.23
C LYS A 292 -16.44 -21.51 -13.39
N SER A 293 -16.18 -21.32 -12.10
CA SER A 293 -17.06 -20.58 -11.19
C SER A 293 -17.24 -19.12 -11.63
N VAL A 294 -16.19 -18.56 -12.23
CA VAL A 294 -16.14 -17.18 -12.71
C VAL A 294 -16.86 -16.96 -14.03
N LYS A 295 -16.74 -17.89 -15.00
CA LYS A 295 -17.41 -17.80 -16.30
C LYS A 295 -18.93 -17.71 -16.16
N ALA A 296 -19.49 -18.28 -15.10
CA ALA A 296 -20.90 -18.17 -14.79
C ALA A 296 -21.31 -16.75 -14.38
N ASN A 297 -20.40 -15.94 -13.83
CA ASN A 297 -20.73 -14.72 -13.07
C ASN A 297 -20.06 -13.42 -13.56
N SER A 298 -19.23 -13.42 -14.61
CA SER A 298 -18.48 -12.21 -15.01
C SER A 298 -18.30 -12.03 -16.52
N ALA A 299 -18.23 -10.76 -16.96
CA ALA A 299 -18.10 -10.35 -18.37
C ALA A 299 -16.67 -10.45 -18.93
N GLY A 300 -15.69 -10.90 -18.14
CA GLY A 300 -14.29 -11.10 -18.57
C GLY A 300 -13.30 -10.97 -17.41
N PHE A 301 -12.31 -11.87 -17.37
CA PHE A 301 -11.25 -11.89 -16.36
C PHE A 301 -9.88 -11.57 -16.95
N ASN A 302 -8.94 -11.15 -16.12
CA ASN A 302 -7.51 -11.11 -16.46
C ASN A 302 -6.82 -12.31 -15.84
N TYR A 303 -5.80 -12.81 -16.53
CA TYR A 303 -5.10 -14.03 -16.14
C TYR A 303 -3.59 -13.84 -16.18
N VAL A 304 -2.90 -14.21 -15.11
CA VAL A 304 -1.45 -14.12 -15.02
C VAL A 304 -0.87 -15.42 -14.50
N VAL A 305 0.20 -15.90 -15.14
CA VAL A 305 0.98 -17.07 -14.70
C VAL A 305 2.44 -16.69 -14.54
N VAL A 306 3.05 -17.08 -13.43
CA VAL A 306 4.47 -16.89 -13.12
C VAL A 306 5.06 -18.24 -12.69
N GLY A 307 6.07 -18.74 -13.39
CA GLY A 307 6.73 -20.01 -13.05
C GLY A 307 6.88 -20.95 -14.24
N ASP A 308 6.53 -22.22 -14.04
CA ASP A 308 6.40 -23.17 -15.14
C ASP A 308 5.10 -22.87 -15.90
N VAL A 309 5.27 -22.12 -16.98
CA VAL A 309 4.18 -21.64 -17.81
C VAL A 309 3.61 -22.77 -18.66
N ASP A 310 4.43 -23.71 -19.10
CA ASP A 310 4.03 -24.67 -20.15
C ASP A 310 3.07 -25.75 -19.60
N GLU A 311 3.14 -26.05 -18.30
CA GLU A 311 2.25 -26.99 -17.62
C GLU A 311 0.88 -26.40 -17.23
N VAL A 312 0.72 -25.08 -17.29
CA VAL A 312 -0.50 -24.38 -16.85
C VAL A 312 -1.38 -24.04 -18.06
N PRO A 313 -2.71 -24.23 -18.01
CA PRO A 313 -3.61 -24.00 -19.15
C PRO A 313 -3.59 -22.54 -19.61
N LEU A 314 -3.84 -22.37 -20.91
CA LEU A 314 -4.06 -21.06 -21.53
C LEU A 314 -5.39 -20.48 -21.07
N LYS A 315 -5.51 -19.15 -21.09
CA LYS A 315 -6.79 -18.50 -20.82
C LYS A 315 -7.92 -18.98 -21.74
N ALA A 316 -7.62 -19.29 -23.00
CA ALA A 316 -8.60 -19.79 -23.96
C ALA A 316 -9.15 -21.18 -23.58
N GLU A 317 -8.40 -21.95 -22.78
CA GLU A 317 -8.75 -23.30 -22.32
C GLU A 317 -9.51 -23.29 -20.99
N LEU A 318 -9.40 -22.19 -20.23
CA LEU A 318 -10.09 -21.91 -18.97
C LEU A 318 -11.47 -21.34 -19.24
#